data_AF-X1HCR6-F1
#
_entry.id   AF-X1HCR6-F1
#
_cell.length_a   1.000
_cell.length_b   1.000
_cell.length_c   1.000
_cell.angle_alpha   90.00
_cell.angle_beta   90.00
_cell.angle_gamma   90.00
#
_symmetry.space_group_name_H-M   'P 1'
#
loop_
_entity.id
_entity.type
_entity.pdbx_description
1 polymer ?
#
loop_
_entity_poly.entity_id
_entity_poly.type
_entity_poly.pdbx_seq_one_letter_code
_entity_poly.pdbx_strand_id
1 'polypeptide(L)' 'LKETGQREKYLVMIGGAPTSQKWADDIGADIYGENAERAVSLALEFMSKKEKS' A
#
# COMPACT_ATOMS: atom_id res chain seq x y z
N LEU A 1 3.13 11.17 7.64
CA LEU A 1 2.44 10.11 8.44
C LEU A 1 3.20 9.75 9.71
N LYS A 2 4.50 9.42 9.64
CA LYS A 2 5.30 9.14 10.85
C LYS A 2 5.40 10.36 11.77
N GLU A 3 5.78 11.52 11.22
CA GLU A 3 5.88 12.79 11.96
C GLU A 3 4.56 13.24 12.61
N THR A 4 3.44 12.90 11.98
CA THR A 4 2.10 13.24 12.49
C THR A 4 1.50 12.14 13.37
N GLY A 5 2.25 11.08 13.71
CA GLY A 5 1.78 9.96 14.54
C GLY A 5 0.68 9.10 13.91
N GLN A 6 0.49 9.19 12.59
CA GLN A 6 -0.65 8.60 11.88
C GLN A 6 -0.29 7.39 11.00
N ARG A 7 0.96 6.89 11.06
CA ARG A 7 1.41 5.79 10.17
C ARG A 7 0.58 4.52 10.31
N GLU A 8 0.17 4.18 11.53
CA GLU A 8 -0.63 2.96 11.81
C GLU A 8 -2.12 3.12 11.46
N LYS A 9 -2.59 4.36 11.26
CA LYS A 9 -4.00 4.64 10.99
C LYS A 9 -4.37 4.46 9.51
N TYR A 10 -3.40 4.68 8.62
CA TYR A 10 -3.63 4.70 7.19
C TYR A 10 -2.79 3.64 6.49
N LEU A 11 -3.43 3.00 5.51
CA LEU A 11 -2.75 2.16 4.55
C LEU A 11 -2.09 3.03 3.48
N VAL A 12 -0.82 2.78 3.21
CA VAL A 12 -0.02 3.48 2.20
C VAL A 12 0.26 2.55 1.05
N MET A 13 -0.20 2.95 -0.14
CA MET A 13 -0.01 2.20 -1.37
C MET A 13 0.72 3.05 -2.41
N ILE A 14 1.65 2.44 -3.14
CA ILE A 14 2.47 3.12 -4.15
C ILE A 14 2.48 2.34 -5.47
N GLY A 15 2.74 3.03 -6.58
CA GLY A 15 2.84 2.42 -7.91
C GLY A 15 3.38 3.40 -8.95
N GLY A 16 3.44 2.95 -10.21
CA GLY A 16 3.94 3.72 -11.35
C GLY A 16 5.29 3.23 -11.87
N ALA A 17 5.62 3.59 -13.11
CA ALA A 17 6.80 3.10 -13.83
C ALA A 17 8.16 3.21 -13.09
N PRO A 18 8.47 4.27 -12.31
CA PRO A 18 9.76 4.38 -11.63
C PRO A 18 9.81 3.63 -10.28
N THR A 19 8.74 2.91 -9.90
CA THR A 19 8.61 2.30 -8.57
C THR A 19 8.73 0.78 -8.66
N SER A 20 9.12 0.14 -7.55
CA SER A 20 9.28 -1.32 -7.47
C SER A 20 8.87 -1.85 -6.09
N GLN A 21 8.63 -3.15 -5.98
CA GLN A 21 8.37 -3.80 -4.69
C GLN A 21 9.49 -3.51 -3.69
N LYS A 22 10.76 -3.64 -4.12
CA LYS A 22 11.91 -3.36 -3.27
C LYS A 22 11.87 -1.94 -2.71
N TRP A 23 11.55 -0.96 -3.55
CA TRP A 23 11.45 0.42 -3.11
C TRP A 23 10.28 0.62 -2.14
N ALA A 24 9.15 -0.06 -2.37
CA ALA A 24 8.02 -0.04 -1.44
C ALA A 24 8.41 -0.54 -0.05
N ASP A 25 9.17 -1.63 0.01
CA ASP A 25 9.69 -2.19 1.26
C ASP A 25 10.67 -1.23 1.93
N ASP A 26 11.60 -0.64 1.16
CA ASP A 26 12.61 0.29 1.65
C ASP A 26 11.99 1.54 2.31
N ILE A 27 10.89 2.06 1.77
CA ILE A 27 10.18 3.23 2.33
C ILE A 27 9.12 2.85 3.38
N GLY A 28 8.80 1.55 3.50
CA GLY A 28 7.78 1.00 4.38
C GLY A 28 6.36 1.34 3.95
N ALA A 29 6.06 1.21 2.65
CA ALA A 29 4.69 1.18 2.13
C ALA A 29 4.04 -0.19 2.39
N ASP A 30 2.71 -0.24 2.45
CA ASP A 30 1.95 -1.46 2.73
C ASP A 30 1.64 -2.26 1.46
N ILE A 31 1.45 -1.55 0.33
CA ILE A 31 1.09 -2.17 -0.95
C ILE A 31 1.89 -1.54 -2.10
N TYR A 32 2.40 -2.39 -2.98
CA TYR A 32 2.93 -2.00 -4.28
C TYR A 32 1.98 -2.45 -5.40
N GLY A 33 1.46 -1.50 -6.16
CA GLY A 33 0.64 -1.72 -7.35
C GLY A 33 1.48 -1.69 -8.61
N GLU A 34 1.96 -2.86 -9.06
CA GLU A 34 2.76 -3.03 -10.29
C GLU A 34 2.07 -2.48 -11.55
N ASN A 35 0.74 -2.61 -11.61
CA ASN A 35 -0.09 -2.05 -12.67
C ASN A 35 -1.49 -1.69 -12.12
N ALA A 36 -2.32 -1.05 -12.95
CA ALA A 36 -3.63 -0.56 -12.54
C ALA A 36 -4.57 -1.67 -12.05
N GLU A 37 -4.65 -2.80 -12.76
CA GLU A 37 -5.55 -3.91 -12.40
C GLU A 37 -5.12 -4.57 -11.09
N ARG A 38 -3.81 -4.78 -10.92
CA ARG A 38 -3.25 -5.38 -9.72
C ARG A 38 -3.41 -4.45 -8.51
N ALA A 39 -3.24 -3.15 -8.72
CA ALA A 39 -3.46 -2.12 -7.72
C ALA A 39 -4.90 -2.17 -7.16
N VAL A 40 -5.90 -2.18 -8.05
CA VAL A 40 -7.31 -2.24 -7.64
C VAL A 40 -7.59 -3.54 -6.88
N SER A 41 -7.12 -4.68 -7.41
CA SER A 41 -7.32 -5.99 -6.77
C SER A 41 -6.74 -6.05 -5.36
N LEU A 42 -5.51 -5.57 -5.17
CA LEU A 42 -4.84 -5.54 -3.87
C LEU A 42 -5.54 -4.61 -2.87
N ALA A 43 -5.99 -3.44 -3.33
CA ALA A 43 -6.71 -2.50 -2.48
C ALA A 43 -8.03 -3.12 -1.96
N LEU A 44 -8.80 -3.78 -2.83
CA LEU A 44 -10.03 -4.45 -2.44
C LEU A 44 -9.77 -5.60 -1.45
N GLU A 45 -8.77 -6.45 -1.73
CA GLU A 45 -8.40 -7.55 -0.84
C GLU A 45 -8.04 -7.06 0.57
N PHE A 46 -7.27 -5.97 0.65
CA PHE A 46 -6.82 -5.43 1.92
C PHE A 46 -7.97 -4.79 2.72
N MET A 47 -8.88 -4.08 2.03
CA MET A 47 -10.07 -3.52 2.67
C MET A 47 -10.98 -4.63 3.21
N SER A 48 -11.20 -5.70 2.46
CA SER A 48 -11.99 -6.86 2.93
C SER A 48 -11.35 -7.60 4.10
N LYS A 49 -10.01 -7.64 4.20
CA LYS A 49 -9.30 -8.19 5.36
C LYS A 49 -9.46 -7.32 6.60
N LYS A 50 -9.43 -5.99 6.43
CA LYS A 50 -9.63 -5.01 7.52
C LYS A 50 -11.03 -5.05 8.11
N GLU A 51 -12.06 -5.30 7.29
CA GLU A 51 -13.45 -5.45 7.79
C GLU A 51 -13.66 -6.72 8.63
N LYS A 52 -12.78 -7.72 8.49
CA LYS A 52 -12.88 -9.02 9.16
C LYS A 52 -11.98 -9.16 10.39
N SER A 53 -11.14 -8.16 10.68
CA SER A 53 -10.27 -8.09 11.86
C SER A 53 -10.83 -7.11 12.88
#